data_AF-A0A6D2HHX9-F1
#
_entry.id   AF-A0A6D2HHX9-F1
#
_cell.length_a   1.000
_cell.length_b   1.000
_cell.length_c   1.000
_cell.angle_alpha   90.00
_cell.angle_beta   90.00
_cell.angle_gamma   90.00
#
_symmetry.space_group_name_H-M   'P 1'
#
loop_
_entity.id
_entity.type
_entity.pdbx_description
1 polymer ?
#
loop_
_entity_poly.entity_id
_entity_poly.type
_entity_poly.pdbx_seq_one_letter_code
_entity_poly.pdbx_strand_id
1 'polypeptide(L)'
;MITERSSLQPALGNKSAKLEERLATGVRMRSWGQDQPCLFCGERDEARDHLFFACPYTYTLWSSMARGLLGNNATPDWSDTLQFIMSHVSGTMDSILLRLLFQTVVYYIWRERNARRHRRSWVSVHQLGRTVDKAMRNRISSLHYTMPHKLEGLLRRWFEKGQTP
;
A
#
# COMPACT_ATOMS: atom_id res chain seq x y z
N MET A 1 22.54 -1.22 48.15
CA MET A 1 21.25 -0.63 47.71
C MET A 1 21.61 0.59 46.88
N ILE A 2 21.60 0.47 45.54
CA ILE A 2 20.53 0.96 44.62
C ILE A 2 20.43 2.50 44.75
N THR A 3 20.59 3.39 43.77
CA THR A 3 20.72 3.47 42.30
C THR A 3 21.20 4.93 42.05
N GLU A 4 21.77 5.39 40.93
CA GLU A 4 21.11 5.68 39.66
C GLU A 4 22.16 6.38 38.77
N ARG A 5 22.50 5.81 37.61
CA ARG A 5 23.25 6.52 36.57
C ARG A 5 22.30 6.68 35.39
N SER A 6 21.74 7.89 35.30
CA SER A 6 20.92 8.35 34.17
C SER A 6 21.70 8.21 32.87
N SER A 7 21.24 7.31 32.00
CA SER A 7 21.68 7.20 30.61
C SER A 7 20.60 7.79 29.72
N LEU A 8 20.80 9.04 29.28
CA LEU A 8 20.08 9.61 28.15
C LEU A 8 20.58 8.92 26.87
N GLN A 9 19.73 8.09 26.25
CA GLN A 9 19.88 7.67 24.86
C GLN A 9 18.96 8.53 23.97
N PRO A 10 19.44 9.04 22.82
CA PRO A 10 18.62 9.84 21.93
C PRO A 10 17.69 8.95 21.09
N ALA A 11 16.41 9.32 21.07
CA ALA A 11 15.38 8.73 20.24
C ALA A 11 15.65 9.03 18.75
N LEU A 12 16.38 8.15 18.06
CA LEU A 12 16.24 8.02 16.61
C LEU A 12 14.93 7.25 16.32
N GLY A 13 13.84 8.00 16.36
CA GLY A 13 12.51 7.54 15.97
C GLY A 13 12.49 7.19 14.48
N ASN A 14 12.51 5.88 14.22
CA ASN A 14 12.24 5.24 12.94
C ASN A 14 10.94 5.80 12.32
N LYS A 15 11.07 6.55 11.21
CA LYS A 15 9.92 7.11 10.48
C LYS A 15 9.00 6.01 9.91
N SER A 16 9.51 4.80 9.66
CA SER A 16 8.72 3.64 9.22
C SER A 16 7.81 3.12 10.33
N ALA A 17 8.28 3.03 11.58
CA ALA A 17 7.45 2.60 12.72
C ALA A 17 6.24 3.54 12.96
N LYS A 18 6.41 4.84 12.72
CA LYS A 18 5.33 5.83 12.86
C LYS A 18 4.25 5.71 11.76
N LEU A 19 4.62 5.19 10.58
CA LEU A 19 3.65 4.90 9.51
C LEU A 19 2.84 3.64 9.84
N GLU A 20 3.49 2.63 10.43
CA GLU A 20 2.89 1.36 10.84
C GLU A 20 1.79 1.57 11.89
N GLU A 21 2.03 2.41 12.90
CA GLU A 21 1.06 2.69 13.96
C GLU A 21 -0.22 3.38 13.49
N ARG A 22 -0.15 4.22 12.45
CA ARG A 22 -1.33 4.98 11.97
C ARG A 22 -2.25 4.17 11.06
N LEU A 23 -1.72 3.13 10.42
CA LEU A 23 -2.46 2.28 9.50
C LEU A 23 -3.19 1.14 10.23
N ALA A 24 -2.60 0.61 11.31
CA ALA A 24 -3.12 -0.52 12.09
C ALA A 24 -3.90 -0.08 13.36
N THR A 25 -4.93 0.78 13.20
CA THR A 25 -5.75 1.22 14.34
C THR A 25 -6.46 0.06 15.04
N GLY A 26 -6.73 -1.05 14.33
CA GLY A 26 -7.49 -2.20 14.85
C GLY A 26 -6.81 -2.89 16.03
N VAL A 27 -5.51 -3.17 15.93
CA VAL A 27 -4.74 -3.85 16.99
C VAL A 27 -4.66 -3.03 18.28
N ARG A 28 -4.50 -1.70 18.17
CA ARG A 28 -4.48 -0.80 19.35
C ARG A 28 -5.85 -0.69 20.01
N MET A 29 -6.93 -0.64 19.25
CA MET A 29 -8.29 -0.57 19.81
C MET A 29 -8.67 -1.85 20.57
N ARG A 30 -8.14 -3.02 20.17
CA ARG A 30 -8.34 -4.26 20.92
C ARG A 30 -7.71 -4.21 22.31
N SER A 31 -6.55 -3.56 22.47
CA SER A 31 -5.95 -3.37 23.80
C SER A 31 -6.86 -2.57 24.76
N TRP A 32 -7.86 -1.86 24.22
CA TRP A 32 -8.88 -1.14 24.97
C TRP A 32 -10.24 -1.90 25.02
N GLY A 33 -10.23 -3.20 24.73
CA GLY A 33 -11.42 -4.07 24.76
C GLY A 33 -12.41 -3.85 23.61
N GLN A 34 -11.99 -3.18 22.53
CA GLN A 34 -12.83 -2.95 21.35
C GLN A 34 -12.41 -3.86 20.20
N ASP A 35 -13.24 -4.84 19.89
CA ASP A 35 -13.02 -5.68 18.71
C ASP A 35 -13.17 -4.88 17.42
N GLN A 36 -12.17 -5.00 16.55
CA GLN A 36 -12.10 -4.30 15.27
C GLN A 36 -11.86 -5.32 14.15
N PRO A 37 -12.91 -6.02 13.70
CA PRO A 37 -12.77 -6.95 12.59
C PRO A 37 -12.40 -6.18 11.32
N CYS A 38 -11.76 -6.88 10.39
CA CYS A 38 -11.46 -6.37 9.07
C CYS A 38 -12.76 -5.98 8.36
N LEU A 39 -12.90 -4.69 8.02
CA LEU A 39 -14.12 -4.17 7.37
C LEU A 39 -14.28 -4.62 5.91
N PHE A 40 -13.33 -5.41 5.42
CA PHE A 40 -13.33 -5.97 4.08
C PHE A 40 -13.81 -7.41 4.02
N CYS A 41 -13.34 -8.28 4.92
CA CYS A 41 -13.62 -9.72 4.90
C CYS A 41 -14.17 -10.27 6.22
N GLY A 42 -14.29 -9.45 7.27
CA GLY A 42 -14.83 -9.87 8.57
C GLY A 42 -13.85 -10.64 9.47
N GLU A 43 -12.59 -10.81 9.05
CA GLU A 43 -11.56 -11.44 9.88
C GLU A 43 -11.42 -10.72 11.22
N ARG A 44 -11.26 -11.45 12.32
CA ARG A 44 -11.29 -10.87 13.68
C ARG A 44 -10.10 -9.95 13.94
N ASP A 45 -8.98 -10.25 13.29
CA ASP A 45 -7.68 -9.64 13.50
C ASP A 45 -7.26 -8.79 12.29
N GLU A 46 -7.67 -7.52 12.30
CA GLU A 46 -7.18 -6.55 11.31
C GLU A 46 -5.78 -6.03 11.69
N ALA A 47 -4.77 -6.85 11.45
CA ALA A 47 -3.36 -6.43 11.47
C ALA A 47 -2.98 -5.67 10.18
N ARG A 48 -1.84 -4.96 10.18
CA ARG A 48 -1.31 -4.29 8.97
C ARG A 48 -1.18 -5.26 7.80
N ASP A 49 -0.55 -6.41 8.05
CA ASP A 49 -0.22 -7.38 7.02
C ASP A 49 -1.51 -7.99 6.45
N HIS A 50 -2.49 -8.25 7.32
CA HIS A 50 -3.85 -8.60 6.92
C HIS A 50 -4.50 -7.51 6.07
N LEU A 51 -4.53 -6.27 6.55
CA LEU A 51 -5.20 -5.17 5.87
C LEU A 51 -4.68 -4.97 4.44
N PHE A 52 -3.37 -5.03 4.22
CA PHE A 52 -2.80 -4.70 2.91
C PHE A 52 -2.63 -5.90 1.97
N PHE A 53 -2.22 -7.07 2.46
CA PHE A 53 -1.82 -8.16 1.56
C PHE A 53 -2.40 -9.54 1.90
N ALA A 54 -2.87 -9.81 3.11
CA ALA A 54 -3.52 -11.09 3.43
C ALA A 54 -5.06 -11.06 3.43
N CYS A 55 -5.70 -9.89 3.40
CA CYS A 55 -7.15 -9.80 3.24
C CYS A 55 -7.55 -10.11 1.78
N PRO A 56 -8.50 -11.02 1.52
CA PRO A 56 -8.88 -11.39 0.16
C PRO A 56 -9.29 -10.21 -0.72
N TYR A 57 -9.99 -9.23 -0.16
CA TYR A 57 -10.43 -8.03 -0.89
C TYR A 57 -9.22 -7.18 -1.35
N THR A 58 -8.29 -6.90 -0.44
CA THR A 58 -7.15 -6.02 -0.74
C THR A 58 -6.06 -6.73 -1.52
N TYR A 59 -5.86 -8.03 -1.27
CA TYR A 59 -4.98 -8.87 -2.08
C TYR A 59 -5.47 -9.00 -3.53
N THR A 60 -6.78 -9.18 -3.74
CA THR A 60 -7.35 -9.21 -5.10
C THR A 60 -7.12 -7.87 -5.82
N LEU A 61 -7.27 -6.74 -5.11
CA LEU A 61 -6.94 -5.42 -5.67
C LEU A 61 -5.45 -5.32 -6.03
N TRP A 62 -4.55 -5.69 -5.12
CA TRP A 62 -3.11 -5.59 -5.33
C TRP A 62 -2.64 -6.49 -6.48
N SER A 63 -2.95 -7.78 -6.43
CA SER A 63 -2.53 -8.77 -7.42
C SER A 63 -3.05 -8.44 -8.82
N SER A 64 -4.30 -8.00 -8.96
CA SER A 64 -4.85 -7.57 -10.25
C SER A 64 -4.16 -6.32 -10.81
N MET A 65 -3.87 -5.33 -9.96
CA MET A 65 -3.26 -4.08 -10.39
C MET A 65 -1.78 -4.22 -10.70
N ALA A 66 -1.07 -5.08 -9.98
CA ALA A 66 0.37 -5.27 -10.06
C ALA A 66 0.79 -6.38 -11.05
N ARG A 67 -0.13 -7.24 -11.52
CA ARG A 67 0.16 -8.36 -12.43
C ARG A 67 1.06 -7.99 -13.62
N GLY A 68 0.73 -6.92 -14.35
CA GLY A 68 1.54 -6.51 -15.52
C GLY A 68 2.89 -5.86 -15.19
N LEU A 69 3.22 -5.68 -13.90
CA LEU A 69 4.50 -5.16 -13.40
C LEU A 69 5.30 -6.22 -12.63
N LEU A 70 4.62 -7.13 -11.92
CA LEU A 70 5.22 -8.19 -11.09
C LEU A 70 5.17 -9.57 -11.74
N GLY A 71 4.39 -9.75 -12.80
CA GLY A 71 4.00 -11.07 -13.30
C GLY A 71 3.26 -11.86 -12.21
N ASN A 72 3.70 -13.10 -12.00
CA ASN A 72 3.16 -14.01 -10.99
C ASN A 72 3.85 -13.88 -9.62
N ASN A 73 4.74 -12.90 -9.43
CA ASN A 73 5.48 -12.70 -8.18
C ASN A 73 4.72 -11.89 -7.12
N ALA A 74 3.41 -11.68 -7.30
CA ALA A 74 2.59 -11.06 -6.26
C ALA A 74 2.48 -12.02 -5.07
N THR A 75 2.91 -11.56 -3.90
CA THR A 75 2.87 -12.32 -2.65
C THR A 75 1.90 -11.65 -1.67
N PRO A 76 1.16 -12.43 -0.86
CA PRO A 76 0.34 -11.90 0.23
C PRO A 76 1.18 -11.48 1.44
N ASP A 77 2.50 -11.70 1.42
CA ASP A 77 3.39 -11.27 2.50
C ASP A 77 3.83 -9.80 2.32
N TRP A 78 3.69 -9.03 3.40
CA TRP A 78 4.05 -7.61 3.42
C TRP A 78 5.55 -7.38 3.30
N SER A 79 6.35 -8.17 4.00
CA SER A 79 7.80 -8.02 4.06
C SER A 79 8.43 -8.38 2.72
N ASP A 80 8.00 -9.49 2.11
CA ASP A 80 8.44 -9.92 0.79
C ASP A 80 8.05 -8.88 -0.27
N THR A 81 6.82 -8.36 -0.21
CA THR A 81 6.35 -7.32 -1.13
C THR A 81 7.21 -6.06 -1.01
N LEU A 82 7.46 -5.59 0.22
CA LEU A 82 8.32 -4.43 0.44
C LEU A 82 9.75 -4.67 -0.02
N GLN A 83 10.32 -5.83 0.33
CA GLN A 83 11.68 -6.20 -0.06
C GLN A 83 11.80 -6.24 -1.58
N PHE A 84 10.82 -6.80 -2.29
CA PHE A 84 10.77 -6.81 -3.74
C PHE A 84 10.76 -5.38 -4.31
N ILE A 85 9.89 -4.52 -3.80
CA ILE A 85 9.76 -3.12 -4.25
C ILE A 85 11.04 -2.32 -3.98
N MET A 86 11.73 -2.59 -2.86
CA MET A 86 12.95 -1.91 -2.45
C MET A 86 14.19 -2.43 -3.19
N SER A 87 14.28 -3.74 -3.45
CA SER A 87 15.42 -4.40 -4.11
C SER A 87 15.44 -4.20 -5.63
N HIS A 88 14.31 -3.88 -6.25
CA HIS A 88 14.26 -3.59 -7.68
C HIS A 88 15.03 -2.31 -8.01
N VAL A 89 16.13 -2.50 -8.76
CA VAL A 89 17.12 -1.49 -9.16
C VAL A 89 16.44 -0.18 -9.56
N SER A 90 16.82 0.89 -8.87
CA SER A 90 16.37 2.25 -9.15
C SER A 90 16.72 2.64 -10.59
N GLY A 91 15.72 2.84 -11.45
CA GLY A 91 15.92 3.46 -12.77
C GLY A 91 15.09 2.90 -13.92
N THR A 92 14.45 1.73 -13.77
CA THR A 92 13.51 1.22 -14.79
C THR A 92 12.12 1.82 -14.63
N MET A 93 11.38 1.97 -15.73
CA MET A 93 10.00 2.46 -15.71
C MET A 93 9.11 1.60 -14.81
N ASP A 94 9.29 0.28 -14.84
CA ASP A 94 8.54 -0.67 -14.01
C ASP A 94 8.80 -0.47 -12.52
N SER A 95 10.05 -0.23 -12.13
CA SER A 95 10.38 0.06 -10.73
C SER A 95 9.71 1.36 -10.23
N ILE A 96 9.55 2.36 -11.10
CA ILE A 96 8.89 3.62 -10.78
C ILE A 96 7.38 3.41 -10.70
N LEU A 97 6.79 2.73 -11.69
CA LEU A 97 5.36 2.41 -11.71
C LEU A 97 4.96 1.55 -10.52
N LEU A 98 5.77 0.57 -10.15
CA LEU A 98 5.50 -0.31 -9.02
C LEU A 98 5.50 0.44 -7.68
N ARG A 99 6.49 1.33 -7.47
CA ARG A 99 6.54 2.21 -6.28
C ARG A 99 5.34 3.15 -6.21
N LEU A 100 4.99 3.79 -7.32
CA LEU A 100 3.80 4.65 -7.41
C LEU A 100 2.51 3.87 -7.17
N LEU A 101 2.41 2.67 -7.74
CA LEU A 101 1.25 1.80 -7.57
C LEU A 101 1.08 1.37 -6.13
N PHE A 102 2.17 0.91 -5.48
CA PHE A 102 2.15 0.51 -4.07
C PHE A 102 1.65 1.64 -3.17
N GLN A 103 2.22 2.85 -3.31
CA GLN A 103 1.79 4.03 -2.55
C GLN A 103 0.31 4.34 -2.79
N THR A 104 -0.14 4.27 -4.04
CA THR A 104 -1.53 4.55 -4.42
C THR A 104 -2.48 3.50 -3.82
N VAL A 105 -2.18 2.22 -3.96
CA VAL A 105 -3.00 1.11 -3.43
C VAL A 105 -3.12 1.21 -1.91
N VAL A 106 -2.01 1.40 -1.20
CA VAL A 106 -2.00 1.58 0.26
C VAL A 106 -2.91 2.75 0.68
N TYR A 107 -2.80 3.90 0.00
CA TYR A 107 -3.64 5.06 0.29
C TYR A 107 -5.13 4.79 0.05
N TYR A 108 -5.49 4.20 -1.10
CA TYR A 108 -6.89 3.96 -1.45
C TYR A 108 -7.54 2.86 -0.60
N ILE A 109 -6.79 1.83 -0.18
CA ILE A 109 -7.24 0.83 0.79
C ILE A 109 -7.54 1.51 2.12
N TRP A 110 -6.61 2.30 2.65
CA TRP A 110 -6.80 3.02 3.90
C TRP A 110 -8.02 3.95 3.84
N ARG A 111 -8.18 4.67 2.72
CA ARG A 111 -9.31 5.57 2.50
C ARG A 111 -10.64 4.83 2.46
N GLU A 112 -10.70 3.69 1.76
CA GLU A 112 -11.89 2.84 1.69
C GLU A 112 -12.25 2.25 3.06
N ARG A 113 -11.27 1.72 3.81
CA ARG A 113 -11.47 1.23 5.18
C ARG A 113 -12.11 2.30 6.06
N ASN A 114 -11.59 3.53 6.01
CA ASN A 114 -12.14 4.64 6.78
C ASN A 114 -13.54 5.06 6.31
N ALA A 115 -13.81 4.99 5.00
CA ALA A 115 -15.15 5.24 4.47
C ALA A 115 -16.16 4.18 4.96
N ARG A 116 -15.80 2.89 4.96
CA ARG A 116 -16.64 1.83 5.54
C ARG A 116 -16.93 2.07 7.01
N ARG A 117 -15.89 2.45 7.78
CA ARG A 117 -15.99 2.72 9.21
C ARG A 117 -16.91 3.88 9.55
N HIS A 118 -16.72 5.03 8.90
CA HIS A 118 -17.36 6.29 9.31
C HIS A 118 -18.55 6.69 8.46
N ARG A 119 -18.61 6.23 7.21
CA ARG A 119 -19.64 6.62 6.24
C ARG A 119 -20.54 5.49 5.83
N ARG A 120 -20.29 4.25 6.29
CA ARG A 120 -21.07 3.06 5.94
C ARG A 120 -21.30 3.00 4.43
N SER A 121 -20.19 3.08 3.68
CA SER A 121 -20.18 2.97 2.23
C SER A 121 -19.23 1.86 1.84
N TRP A 122 -19.66 0.99 0.93
CA TRP A 122 -18.90 -0.18 0.48
C TRP A 122 -18.71 -0.11 -1.03
N VAL A 123 -17.45 -0.10 -1.43
CA VAL A 123 -17.05 -0.11 -2.84
C VAL A 123 -16.56 -1.52 -3.19
N SER A 124 -16.93 -2.04 -4.35
CA SER A 124 -16.43 -3.34 -4.80
C SER A 124 -14.93 -3.26 -5.16
N VAL A 125 -14.22 -4.39 -5.12
CA VAL A 125 -12.79 -4.44 -5.51
C VAL A 125 -12.59 -3.86 -6.91
N HIS A 126 -13.49 -4.17 -7.86
CA HIS A 126 -13.44 -3.66 -9.23
C HIS A 126 -13.63 -2.14 -9.31
N GLN A 127 -14.56 -1.57 -8.54
CA GLN A 127 -14.78 -0.12 -8.50
C GLN A 127 -13.57 0.60 -7.88
N LEU A 128 -12.99 0.04 -6.82
CA LEU A 128 -11.78 0.58 -6.21
C LEU A 128 -10.59 0.50 -7.18
N GLY A 129 -10.45 -0.63 -7.89
CA GLY A 129 -9.45 -0.83 -8.96
C GLY A 129 -9.52 0.24 -10.05
N ARG A 130 -10.71 0.55 -10.57
CA ARG A 130 -10.91 1.65 -11.53
C ARG A 130 -10.49 3.00 -10.96
N THR A 131 -10.74 3.23 -9.67
CA THR A 131 -10.35 4.47 -8.99
C THR A 131 -8.84 4.59 -8.87
N VAL A 132 -8.15 3.50 -8.51
CA VAL A 132 -6.68 3.43 -8.45
C VAL A 132 -6.06 3.61 -9.82
N ASP A 133 -6.60 2.96 -10.86
CA ASP A 133 -6.11 3.12 -12.24
C ASP A 133 -6.22 4.58 -12.72
N LYS A 134 -7.36 5.23 -12.48
CA LYS A 134 -7.54 6.65 -12.78
C LYS A 134 -6.55 7.53 -11.99
N ALA A 135 -6.34 7.23 -10.72
CA ALA A 135 -5.39 7.96 -9.88
C ALA A 135 -3.95 7.84 -10.41
N MET A 136 -3.55 6.64 -10.84
CA MET A 136 -2.25 6.39 -11.46
C MET A 136 -2.07 7.20 -12.74
N ARG A 137 -3.05 7.16 -13.65
CA ARG A 137 -3.01 7.94 -14.91
C ARG A 137 -2.91 9.43 -14.65
N ASN A 138 -3.72 9.95 -13.73
CA ASN A 138 -3.70 11.36 -13.35
C ASN A 138 -2.33 11.74 -12.77
N ARG A 139 -1.79 10.91 -11.87
CA ARG A 139 -0.49 11.14 -11.25
C ARG A 139 0.64 11.12 -12.26
N ILE A 140 0.66 10.15 -13.18
CA ILE A 140 1.67 10.07 -14.23
C ILE A 140 1.58 11.28 -15.17
N SER A 141 0.36 11.65 -15.58
CA SER A 141 0.13 12.79 -16.48
C SER A 141 0.54 14.11 -15.84
N SER A 142 0.32 14.27 -14.53
CA SER A 142 0.67 15.50 -13.80
C SER A 142 2.17 15.68 -13.54
N LEU A 143 3.01 14.70 -13.84
CA LEU A 143 4.44 14.77 -13.55
C LEU A 143 5.21 15.68 -14.54
N HIS A 144 4.53 16.24 -15.56
CA HIS A 144 5.01 17.30 -16.47
C HIS A 144 6.54 17.26 -16.69
N TYR A 145 7.02 16.20 -17.36
CA TYR A 145 8.44 16.02 -17.60
C TYR A 145 8.94 17.00 -18.68
N THR A 146 9.92 17.84 -18.33
CA THR A 146 10.62 18.72 -19.27
C THR A 146 11.55 17.91 -20.18
N MET A 147 11.45 18.09 -21.50
CA MET A 147 12.24 17.36 -22.50
C MET A 147 13.76 17.60 -22.40
N PRO A 148 14.62 16.60 -22.69
CA PRO A 148 14.33 15.17 -22.91
C PRO A 148 14.50 14.39 -21.59
N HIS A 149 13.41 13.79 -21.07
CA HIS A 149 13.42 13.13 -19.76
C HIS A 149 13.30 11.61 -19.91
N LYS A 150 14.11 10.84 -19.16
CA LYS A 150 14.09 9.35 -19.06
C LYS A 150 12.73 8.70 -18.73
N LEU A 151 11.70 9.50 -18.50
CA LEU A 151 10.36 9.09 -18.06
C LEU A 151 9.28 9.32 -19.12
N GLU A 152 9.67 9.84 -20.30
CA GLU A 152 8.83 9.89 -21.49
C GLU A 152 8.43 8.45 -21.88
N GLY A 153 7.16 8.09 -21.63
CA GLY A 153 6.62 6.75 -21.88
C GLY A 153 6.05 6.05 -20.65
N LEU A 154 6.17 6.59 -19.41
CA LEU A 154 5.59 5.95 -18.22
C LEU A 154 4.10 5.65 -18.37
N LEU A 155 3.36 6.59 -18.96
CA LEU A 155 1.93 6.44 -19.20
C LEU A 155 1.66 5.33 -20.22
N ARG A 156 2.45 5.26 -21.30
CA ARG A 156 2.37 4.19 -22.31
C ARG A 156 2.61 2.83 -21.65
N ARG A 157 3.69 2.70 -20.88
CA ARG A 157 4.00 1.47 -20.14
C ARG A 157 2.89 1.08 -19.15
N TRP A 158 2.26 2.06 -18.50
CA TRP A 158 1.10 1.85 -17.62
C TRP A 158 -0.14 1.31 -18.38
N PHE A 159 -0.33 1.69 -19.64
CA PHE A 159 -1.40 1.12 -20.48
C PHE A 159 -1.10 -0.31 -20.94
N GLU A 160 0.16 -0.60 -21.28
CA GLU A 160 0.60 -1.93 -21.74
C GLU A 160 0.47 -2.99 -20.65
N LYS A 161 0.72 -2.63 -19.38
CA LYS A 161 0.59 -3.57 -18.25
C LYS A 161 -0.84 -4.09 -18.03
N GLY A 162 -1.86 -3.47 -18.62
CA GLY A 162 -3.25 -3.93 -18.56
C GLY A 162 -3.64 -4.89 -19.69
N GLN A 163 -2.76 -5.08 -20.68
CA GLN A 163 -2.99 -5.93 -21.86
C GLN A 163 -2.27 -7.28 -21.76
N THR A 164 -1.41 -7.46 -20.75
CA THR A 164 -0.77 -8.74 -20.47
C THR A 164 -1.83 -9.76 -20.02
N PRO A 165 -1.91 -10.94 -20.67
CA PRO A 165 -2.91 -11.97 -20.36
C PRO A 165 -2.83 -12.49 -18.92
#